data_AF-A0A972DCT2-F1
#
_entry.id   AF-A0A972DCT2-F1
#
_cell.length_a   1.000
_cell.length_b   1.000
_cell.length_c   1.000
_cell.angle_alpha   90.00
_cell.angle_beta   90.00
_cell.angle_gamma   90.00
#
_symmetry.space_group_name_H-M   'P 1'
#
loop_
_entity.id
_entity.type
_entity.pdbx_description
1 polymer ?
#
loop_
_entity_poly.entity_id
_entity_poly.type
_entity_poly.pdbx_seq_one_letter_code
_entity_poly.pdbx_strand_id
1 'polypeptide(L)'
;MDGVAEYAATWGRSKLTWQQVEQFASTLAITSVDRERVARTLYEFPPDGMVRGLFFGALRQVLERNAGIAEAAALIEMHGIPKRLVPFSLYHHRDFYKLWFAAIPVAHRGATISQGMERIAETFFPIWLESAAGRTMGLLLGSEPITIVKRLRDAYAVSVPHNDHKIEILSDVHVRWIGKVEPSPFFIETFRGILTGTMSSQGVARPRFDGRIEGPVGNHHQRVVFDLTW
;
A
#
# COMPACT_ATOMS: atom_id res chain seq x y z
N MET A 1 21.54 26.36 15.21
CA MET A 1 20.50 25.34 15.52
C MET A 1 19.58 25.38 14.33
N ASP A 2 19.97 24.68 13.27
CA ASP A 2 19.44 24.93 11.93
C ASP A 2 19.09 23.60 11.29
N GLY A 3 17.83 23.45 10.84
CA GLY A 3 17.43 22.39 9.92
C GLY A 3 16.31 21.44 10.37
N VAL A 4 15.62 21.69 11.48
CA VAL A 4 14.45 20.86 11.87
C VAL A 4 13.19 21.72 11.80
N ALA A 5 12.51 21.74 10.63
CA ALA A 5 11.05 21.86 10.50
C ALA A 5 10.61 22.26 9.07
N GLU A 6 10.36 21.26 8.20
CA GLU A 6 9.34 21.41 7.15
C GLU A 6 8.75 20.07 6.66
N TYR A 7 9.21 18.92 7.17
CA TYR A 7 8.69 17.60 6.76
C TYR A 7 7.44 17.13 7.52
N ALA A 8 7.09 17.81 8.62
CA ALA A 8 6.03 17.42 9.55
C ALA A 8 4.61 17.75 9.09
N ALA A 9 4.44 18.47 7.97
CA ALA A 9 3.11 18.76 7.43
C ALA A 9 2.55 17.57 6.66
N THR A 10 1.24 17.31 6.81
CA THR A 10 0.49 16.37 5.95
C THR A 10 0.59 16.84 4.50
N TRP A 11 1.09 15.99 3.61
CA TRP A 11 1.22 16.25 2.17
C TRP A 11 -0.08 16.02 1.42
N GLY A 12 -1.05 15.34 2.03
CA GLY A 12 -2.34 15.03 1.43
C GLY A 12 -3.10 16.22 0.87
N ARG A 13 -3.20 17.34 1.62
CA ARG A 13 -3.94 18.54 1.18
C ARG A 13 -3.11 19.56 0.43
N SER A 14 -1.79 19.38 0.41
CA SER A 14 -0.87 20.39 -0.07
C SER A 14 -0.59 20.22 -1.56
N LYS A 15 -0.52 21.33 -2.28
CA LYS A 15 0.07 21.34 -3.62
C LYS A 15 1.58 21.20 -3.45
N LEU A 16 2.10 20.01 -3.78
CA LEU A 16 3.54 19.75 -3.70
C LEU A 16 4.24 20.33 -4.93
N THR A 17 5.44 20.86 -4.73
CA THR A 17 6.35 21.15 -5.84
C THR A 17 7.19 19.92 -6.18
N TRP A 18 7.72 19.88 -7.41
CA TRP A 18 8.66 18.84 -7.82
C TRP A 18 9.89 18.80 -6.90
N GLN A 19 10.44 19.97 -6.55
CA GLN A 19 11.57 20.09 -5.64
C GLN A 19 11.30 19.43 -4.28
N GLN A 20 10.10 19.57 -3.71
CA GLN A 20 9.75 18.96 -2.41
C GLN A 20 9.79 17.43 -2.46
N VAL A 21 9.25 16.82 -3.52
CA VAL A 21 9.23 15.36 -3.66
C VAL A 21 10.60 14.79 -3.98
N GLU A 22 11.42 15.51 -4.77
CA GLU A 22 12.81 15.12 -5.05
C GLU A 22 13.66 15.19 -3.79
N GLN A 23 13.52 16.26 -3.00
CA GLN A 23 14.26 16.41 -1.75
C GLN A 23 13.91 15.27 -0.79
N PHE A 24 12.63 14.93 -0.64
CA PHE A 24 12.21 13.75 0.15
C PHE A 24 12.79 12.45 -0.40
N ALA A 25 12.67 12.19 -1.71
CA ALA A 25 13.23 10.96 -2.29
C ALA A 25 14.75 10.86 -2.07
N SER A 26 15.46 12.00 -2.08
CA SER A 26 16.90 12.06 -1.84
C SER A 26 17.30 11.62 -0.42
N THR A 27 16.42 11.77 0.58
CA THR A 27 16.70 11.35 1.96
C THR A 27 16.55 9.84 2.16
N LEU A 28 15.97 9.13 1.18
CA LEU A 28 15.77 7.69 1.27
C LEU A 28 17.05 6.94 0.89
N ALA A 29 17.36 5.90 1.67
CA ALA A 29 18.47 4.98 1.42
C ALA A 29 18.11 3.96 0.32
N ILE A 30 17.84 4.46 -0.88
CA ILE A 30 17.41 3.71 -2.07
C ILE A 30 18.19 4.15 -3.32
N THR A 31 18.05 3.39 -4.41
CA THR A 31 18.75 3.66 -5.67
C THR A 31 18.28 4.97 -6.32
N SER A 32 19.14 5.60 -7.14
CA SER A 32 18.77 6.83 -7.88
C SER A 32 17.56 6.62 -8.80
N VAL A 33 17.46 5.45 -9.44
CA VAL A 33 16.31 5.07 -10.28
C VAL A 33 15.02 5.00 -9.46
N ASP A 34 15.07 4.43 -8.25
CA ASP A 34 13.90 4.36 -7.38
C ASP A 34 13.51 5.74 -6.82
N ARG A 35 14.48 6.64 -6.60
CA ARG A 35 14.19 8.02 -6.13
C ARG A 35 13.30 8.78 -7.11
N GLU A 36 13.60 8.73 -8.41
CA GLU A 36 12.77 9.38 -9.42
C GLU A 36 11.35 8.81 -9.42
N ARG A 37 11.22 7.48 -9.36
CA ARG A 37 9.92 6.80 -9.35
C ARG A 37 9.10 7.15 -8.10
N VAL A 38 9.74 7.22 -6.93
CA VAL A 38 9.12 7.66 -5.67
C VAL A 38 8.66 9.11 -5.77
N ALA A 39 9.53 10.02 -6.21
CA ALA A 39 9.22 11.44 -6.36
C ALA A 39 8.02 11.64 -7.31
N ARG A 40 8.06 10.99 -8.48
CA ARG A 40 6.98 10.99 -9.48
C ARG A 40 5.67 10.47 -8.91
N THR A 41 5.70 9.33 -8.22
CA THR A 41 4.50 8.75 -7.59
C THR A 41 3.86 9.73 -6.61
N LEU A 42 4.65 10.40 -5.76
CA LEU A 42 4.12 11.34 -4.76
C LEU A 42 3.61 12.65 -5.37
N TYR A 43 4.27 13.12 -6.43
CA TYR A 43 3.89 14.35 -7.15
C TYR A 43 2.60 14.19 -7.94
N GLU A 44 2.48 13.07 -8.68
CA GLU A 44 1.33 12.77 -9.53
C GLU A 44 0.16 12.17 -8.73
N PHE A 45 0.37 11.81 -7.46
CA PHE A 45 -0.65 11.21 -6.63
C PHE A 45 -1.90 12.13 -6.52
N PRO A 46 -3.11 11.61 -6.71
CA PRO A 46 -4.33 12.40 -6.55
C PRO A 46 -4.44 13.03 -5.15
N PRO A 47 -4.65 14.36 -5.04
CA PRO A 47 -4.73 15.05 -3.75
C PRO A 47 -6.00 14.71 -2.94
N ASP A 48 -7.03 14.18 -3.59
CA ASP A 48 -8.27 13.71 -3.00
C ASP A 48 -8.27 12.19 -2.72
N GLY A 49 -7.16 11.51 -3.01
CA GLY A 49 -6.99 10.09 -2.73
C GLY A 49 -7.02 9.82 -1.22
N MET A 50 -7.96 9.00 -0.77
CA MET A 50 -8.11 8.63 0.64
C MET A 50 -7.95 7.14 0.85
N VAL A 51 -7.45 6.77 2.04
CA VAL A 51 -7.21 5.40 2.47
C VAL A 51 -7.60 5.22 3.94
N ARG A 52 -8.01 4.01 4.33
CA ARG A 52 -8.38 3.73 5.73
C ARG A 52 -7.16 3.71 6.66
N GLY A 53 -7.36 4.18 7.90
CA GLY A 53 -6.32 4.21 8.94
C GLY A 53 -5.72 2.84 9.29
N LEU A 54 -6.40 1.74 8.99
CA LEU A 54 -5.91 0.38 9.21
C LEU A 54 -4.57 0.12 8.51
N PHE A 55 -4.34 0.71 7.34
CA PHE A 55 -3.08 0.53 6.60
C PHE A 55 -1.90 1.22 7.28
N PHE A 56 -2.11 2.42 7.83
CA PHE A 56 -1.11 3.09 8.65
C PHE A 56 -0.81 2.29 9.93
N GLY A 57 -1.84 1.73 10.56
CA GLY A 57 -1.68 0.85 11.72
C GLY A 57 -0.88 -0.41 11.40
N ALA A 58 -1.14 -1.04 10.25
CA ALA A 58 -0.39 -2.20 9.80
C ALA A 58 1.08 -1.84 9.51
N LEU A 59 1.33 -0.74 8.79
CA LEU A 59 2.68 -0.27 8.50
C LEU A 59 3.47 0.06 9.76
N ARG A 60 2.82 0.68 10.76
CA ARG A 60 3.43 0.89 12.08
C ARG A 60 3.86 -0.43 12.72
N GLN A 61 3.02 -1.45 12.72
CA GLN A 61 3.37 -2.74 13.30
C GLN A 61 4.52 -3.43 12.54
N VAL A 62 4.57 -3.29 11.21
CA VAL A 62 5.72 -3.78 10.42
C VAL A 62 7.01 -3.10 10.86
N LEU A 63 7.00 -1.78 11.01
CA LEU A 63 8.15 -1.01 11.49
C LEU A 63 8.55 -1.43 12.91
N GLU A 64 7.59 -1.55 13.82
CA GLU A 64 7.84 -1.98 15.21
C GLU A 64 8.49 -3.37 15.26
N ARG A 65 8.06 -4.30 14.40
CA ARG A 65 8.62 -5.67 14.32
C ARG A 65 10.04 -5.72 13.74
N ASN A 66 10.35 -4.85 12.77
CA ASN A 66 11.62 -4.94 12.02
C ASN A 66 12.70 -3.97 12.53
N ALA A 67 12.32 -2.80 13.05
CA ALA A 67 13.23 -1.75 13.49
C ALA A 67 13.07 -1.39 14.97
N GLY A 68 12.01 -1.87 15.63
CA GLY A 68 11.74 -1.60 17.04
C GLY A 68 10.85 -0.37 17.25
N ILE A 69 10.25 -0.31 18.44
CA ILE A 69 9.19 0.66 18.79
C ILE A 69 9.69 2.11 18.72
N ALA A 70 10.90 2.38 19.20
CA ALA A 70 11.45 3.73 19.24
C ALA A 70 11.71 4.28 17.82
N GLU A 71 12.30 3.47 16.93
CA GLU A 71 12.58 3.87 15.56
C GLU A 71 11.29 4.03 14.75
N ALA A 72 10.32 3.12 14.93
CA ALA A 72 9.00 3.25 14.33
C ALA A 72 8.28 4.55 14.75
N ALA A 73 8.29 4.88 16.04
CA ALA A 73 7.67 6.10 16.56
C ALA A 73 8.33 7.37 16.00
N ALA A 74 9.66 7.40 15.97
CA ALA A 74 10.43 8.53 15.43
C ALA A 74 10.13 8.76 13.95
N LEU A 75 10.07 7.68 13.15
CA LEU A 75 9.78 7.77 11.71
C LEU A 75 8.35 8.27 11.46
N ILE A 76 7.37 7.77 12.20
CA ILE A 76 5.95 8.18 12.10
C ILE A 76 5.78 9.66 12.46
N GLU A 77 6.43 10.11 13.54
CA GLU A 77 6.40 11.51 13.99
C GLU A 77 7.08 12.43 12.97
N MET A 78 8.24 12.05 12.44
CA MET A 78 8.97 12.80 11.41
C MET A 78 8.12 13.05 10.15
N HIS A 79 7.26 12.09 9.79
CA HIS A 79 6.40 12.20 8.61
C HIS A 79 5.01 12.81 8.89
N GLY A 80 4.77 13.32 10.10
CA GLY A 80 3.55 14.07 10.43
C GLY A 80 2.29 13.20 10.52
N ILE A 81 2.43 11.89 10.72
CA ILE A 81 1.29 10.98 10.82
C ILE A 81 0.68 11.08 12.24
N PRO A 82 -0.65 11.20 12.37
CA PRO A 82 -1.29 11.32 13.69
C PRO A 82 -0.92 10.18 14.64
N LYS A 83 -0.59 10.51 15.89
CA LYS A 83 -0.25 9.52 16.94
C LYS A 83 -1.41 8.53 17.19
N ARG A 84 -2.65 8.99 17.00
CA ARG A 84 -3.87 8.17 17.12
C ARG A 84 -4.53 8.03 15.75
N LEU A 85 -4.45 6.82 15.21
CA LEU A 85 -5.14 6.42 13.99
C LEU A 85 -6.38 5.61 14.35
N VAL A 86 -7.52 5.95 13.75
CA VAL A 86 -8.76 5.18 13.86
C VAL A 86 -8.85 4.28 12.63
N PRO A 87 -8.88 2.94 12.78
CA PRO A 87 -8.73 2.01 11.65
C PRO A 87 -9.66 2.28 10.46
N PHE A 88 -10.91 2.65 10.71
CA PHE A 88 -11.91 2.88 9.67
C PHE A 88 -12.11 4.36 9.29
N SER A 89 -11.37 5.29 9.90
CA SER A 89 -11.37 6.69 9.44
C SER A 89 -10.57 6.83 8.14
N LEU A 90 -10.92 7.83 7.33
CA LEU A 90 -10.21 8.16 6.09
C LEU A 90 -9.07 9.13 6.38
N TYR A 91 -7.92 8.84 5.79
CA TYR A 91 -6.71 9.64 5.82
C TYR A 91 -6.21 9.82 4.39
N HIS A 92 -5.36 10.81 4.15
CA HIS A 92 -4.79 11.05 2.83
C HIS A 92 -3.89 9.91 2.41
N HIS A 93 -4.17 9.35 1.24
CA HIS A 93 -3.45 8.19 0.72
C HIS A 93 -2.02 8.55 0.32
N ARG A 94 -1.79 9.80 -0.11
CA ARG A 94 -0.44 10.32 -0.36
C ARG A 94 0.44 10.31 0.90
N ASP A 95 -0.12 10.62 2.07
CA ASP A 95 0.62 10.58 3.35
C ASP A 95 1.02 9.15 3.72
N PHE A 96 0.15 8.18 3.40
CA PHE A 96 0.45 6.76 3.56
C PHE A 96 1.61 6.34 2.66
N TYR A 97 1.57 6.68 1.37
CA TYR A 97 2.65 6.38 0.42
C TYR A 97 3.99 7.00 0.84
N LYS A 98 3.97 8.26 1.31
CA LYS A 98 5.15 8.94 1.85
C LYS A 98 5.76 8.14 3.01
N LEU A 99 4.94 7.77 4.00
CA LEU A 99 5.41 6.95 5.13
C LEU A 99 5.89 5.57 4.66
N TRP A 100 5.20 4.95 3.71
CA TRP A 100 5.55 3.63 3.21
C TRP A 100 6.91 3.63 2.50
N PHE A 101 7.17 4.59 1.63
CA PHE A 101 8.49 4.73 0.99
C PHE A 101 9.62 4.97 2.00
N ALA A 102 9.35 5.74 3.05
CA ALA A 102 10.30 5.94 4.13
C ALA A 102 10.51 4.69 5.01
N ALA A 103 9.46 3.86 5.15
CA ALA A 103 9.50 2.65 5.96
C ALA A 103 10.30 1.52 5.30
N ILE A 104 10.31 1.41 3.97
CA ILE A 104 10.99 0.33 3.24
C ILE A 104 12.48 0.18 3.60
N PRO A 105 13.32 1.23 3.49
CA PRO A 105 14.76 1.09 3.79
C PRO A 105 15.04 0.76 5.26
N VAL A 106 14.10 1.06 6.16
CA VAL A 106 14.18 0.77 7.59
C VAL A 106 13.77 -0.67 7.88
N ALA A 107 12.61 -1.10 7.37
CA ALA A 107 12.05 -2.43 7.61
C ALA A 107 12.75 -3.55 6.81
N HIS A 108 13.26 -3.24 5.61
CA HIS A 108 13.83 -4.22 4.68
C HIS A 108 15.12 -3.70 4.06
N ARG A 109 16.18 -3.59 4.89
CA ARG A 109 17.50 -3.13 4.45
C ARG A 109 18.00 -3.91 3.23
N GLY A 110 18.42 -3.18 2.20
CA GLY A 110 18.94 -3.74 0.95
C GLY A 110 17.90 -4.22 -0.06
N ALA A 111 16.59 -4.16 0.26
CA ALA A 111 15.53 -4.40 -0.73
C ALA A 111 15.36 -3.19 -1.66
N THR A 112 14.99 -3.44 -2.92
CA THR A 112 14.49 -2.37 -3.81
C THR A 112 13.14 -1.86 -3.33
N ILE A 113 12.70 -0.69 -3.81
CA ILE A 113 11.36 -0.18 -3.46
C ILE A 113 10.27 -1.18 -3.83
N SER A 114 10.26 -1.73 -5.04
CA SER A 114 9.28 -2.76 -5.45
C SER A 114 9.26 -3.97 -4.51
N GLN A 115 10.44 -4.49 -4.15
CA GLN A 115 10.54 -5.64 -3.22
C GLN A 115 10.04 -5.28 -1.82
N GLY A 116 10.37 -4.09 -1.33
CA GLY A 116 9.90 -3.59 -0.04
C GLY A 116 8.39 -3.40 -0.01
N MET A 117 7.81 -2.83 -1.07
CA MET A 117 6.36 -2.69 -1.23
C MET A 117 5.67 -4.06 -1.19
N GLU A 118 6.13 -5.04 -1.98
CA GLU A 118 5.57 -6.40 -1.99
C GLU A 118 5.62 -7.05 -0.60
N ARG A 119 6.80 -7.04 0.05
CA ARG A 119 7.01 -7.68 1.37
C ARG A 119 6.18 -7.04 2.47
N ILE A 120 6.11 -5.71 2.51
CA ILE A 120 5.28 -5.01 3.50
C ILE A 120 3.81 -5.28 3.23
N ALA A 121 3.37 -5.19 1.97
CA ALA A 121 1.99 -5.44 1.56
C ALA A 121 1.51 -6.85 1.91
N GLU A 122 2.40 -7.85 1.81
CA GLU A 122 2.16 -9.24 2.22
C GLU A 122 1.79 -9.37 3.71
N THR A 123 2.26 -8.46 4.56
CA THR A 123 1.97 -8.51 6.00
C THR A 123 0.68 -7.82 6.41
N PHE A 124 0.07 -6.99 5.54
CA PHE A 124 -1.08 -6.16 5.93
C PHE A 124 -2.28 -6.98 6.38
N PHE A 125 -2.61 -8.05 5.63
CA PHE A 125 -3.72 -8.91 5.99
C PHE A 125 -3.43 -9.76 7.24
N PRO A 126 -2.28 -10.45 7.37
CA PRO A 126 -1.89 -11.12 8.61
C PRO A 126 -1.97 -10.21 9.85
N ILE A 127 -1.44 -8.99 9.78
CA ILE A 127 -1.49 -8.02 10.88
C ILE A 127 -2.93 -7.61 11.19
N TRP A 128 -3.75 -7.43 10.15
CA TRP A 128 -5.15 -7.08 10.34
C TRP A 128 -5.91 -8.16 11.13
N LEU A 129 -5.62 -9.45 10.89
CA LEU A 129 -6.20 -10.60 11.61
C LEU A 129 -5.91 -10.59 13.12
N GLU A 130 -4.92 -9.83 13.60
CA GLU A 130 -4.64 -9.71 15.03
C GLU A 130 -5.69 -8.84 15.74
N SER A 131 -6.46 -8.04 15.00
CA SER A 131 -7.59 -7.26 15.52
C SER A 131 -8.89 -8.08 15.61
N ALA A 132 -9.82 -7.67 16.48
CA ALA A 132 -11.13 -8.33 16.57
C ALA A 132 -11.91 -8.28 15.25
N ALA A 133 -11.95 -7.12 14.60
CA ALA A 133 -12.60 -6.95 13.30
C ALA A 133 -11.92 -7.77 12.20
N GLY A 134 -10.59 -7.85 12.21
CA GLY A 134 -9.84 -8.68 11.27
C GLY A 134 -10.12 -10.16 11.43
N ARG A 135 -10.16 -10.69 12.66
CA ARG A 135 -10.56 -12.10 12.90
C ARG A 135 -11.94 -12.39 12.34
N THR A 136 -12.92 -11.51 12.58
CA THR A 136 -14.27 -11.68 12.03
C THR A 136 -14.25 -11.68 10.50
N MET A 137 -13.53 -10.76 9.87
CA MET A 137 -13.39 -10.74 8.40
C MET A 137 -12.66 -11.97 7.87
N GLY A 138 -11.64 -12.47 8.58
CA GLY A 138 -10.92 -13.69 8.25
C GLY A 138 -11.85 -14.90 8.20
N LEU A 139 -12.75 -15.05 9.18
CA LEU A 139 -13.75 -16.12 9.18
C LEU A 139 -14.73 -16.02 7.98
N LEU A 140 -15.08 -14.80 7.56
CA LEU A 140 -15.99 -14.56 6.44
C LEU A 140 -15.34 -14.76 5.06
N LEU A 141 -14.01 -14.71 4.97
CA LEU A 141 -13.26 -14.95 3.75
C LEU A 141 -13.26 -16.44 3.37
N GLY A 142 -13.19 -17.32 4.38
CA GLY A 142 -13.07 -18.76 4.17
C GLY A 142 -11.77 -19.14 3.47
N SER A 143 -11.71 -20.39 2.98
CA SER A 143 -10.53 -20.99 2.35
C SER A 143 -10.67 -21.23 0.84
N GLU A 144 -11.76 -20.79 0.22
CA GLU A 144 -11.99 -20.96 -1.22
C GLU A 144 -11.36 -19.79 -2.00
N PRO A 145 -10.41 -20.03 -2.94
CA PRO A 145 -9.69 -18.96 -3.64
C PRO A 145 -10.59 -17.91 -4.30
N ILE A 146 -11.63 -18.35 -5.02
CA ILE A 146 -12.61 -17.45 -5.67
C ILE A 146 -13.32 -16.58 -4.64
N THR A 147 -13.71 -17.17 -3.51
CA THR A 147 -14.40 -16.44 -2.44
C THR A 147 -13.49 -15.39 -1.83
N ILE A 148 -12.24 -15.74 -1.56
CA ILE A 148 -11.22 -14.80 -1.06
C ILE A 148 -11.07 -13.63 -2.03
N VAL A 149 -10.90 -13.90 -3.32
CA VAL A 149 -10.72 -12.85 -4.34
C VAL A 149 -11.95 -11.93 -4.43
N LYS A 150 -13.17 -12.49 -4.45
CA LYS A 150 -14.43 -11.71 -4.43
C LYS A 150 -14.51 -10.77 -3.24
N ARG A 151 -14.25 -11.29 -2.04
CA ARG A 151 -14.33 -10.54 -0.79
C ARG A 151 -13.21 -9.53 -0.66
N LEU A 152 -12.01 -9.85 -1.14
CA LEU A 152 -10.89 -8.90 -1.16
C LEU A 152 -11.22 -7.71 -2.07
N ARG A 153 -11.89 -7.93 -3.21
CA ARG A 153 -12.38 -6.85 -4.09
C ARG A 153 -13.32 -5.93 -3.34
N ASP A 154 -14.30 -6.50 -2.64
CA ASP A 154 -15.26 -5.73 -1.85
C ASP A 154 -14.56 -4.95 -0.71
N ALA A 155 -13.63 -5.59 -0.01
CA ALA A 155 -12.85 -4.96 1.06
C ALA A 155 -11.98 -3.82 0.54
N TYR A 156 -11.37 -3.97 -0.63
CA TYR A 156 -10.54 -2.94 -1.26
C TYR A 156 -11.36 -1.69 -1.61
N ALA A 157 -12.55 -1.87 -2.18
CA ALA A 157 -13.45 -0.76 -2.50
C ALA A 157 -13.82 0.08 -1.27
N VAL A 158 -13.96 -0.55 -0.10
CA VAL A 158 -14.22 0.15 1.17
C VAL A 158 -12.95 0.79 1.76
N SER A 159 -11.80 0.14 1.53
CA SER A 159 -10.53 0.49 2.18
C SER A 159 -9.74 1.57 1.45
N VAL A 160 -9.88 1.64 0.12
CA VAL A 160 -9.23 2.63 -0.75
C VAL A 160 -10.31 3.19 -1.72
N PRO A 161 -11.22 4.06 -1.25
CA PRO A 161 -12.41 4.46 -2.02
C PRO A 161 -12.11 5.22 -3.32
N HIS A 162 -10.88 5.72 -3.47
CA HIS A 162 -10.43 6.40 -4.68
C HIS A 162 -10.19 5.42 -5.85
N ASN A 163 -10.06 4.14 -5.56
CA ASN A 163 -9.83 3.10 -6.56
C ASN A 163 -11.14 2.40 -6.90
N ASP A 164 -11.24 1.93 -8.14
CA ASP A 164 -12.30 1.03 -8.60
C ASP A 164 -11.68 -0.33 -8.95
N HIS A 165 -12.34 -1.40 -8.51
CA HIS A 165 -11.88 -2.76 -8.71
C HIS A 165 -13.03 -3.64 -9.15
N LYS A 166 -12.78 -4.43 -10.20
CA LYS A 166 -13.72 -5.40 -10.76
C LYS A 166 -13.01 -6.72 -10.95
N ILE A 167 -13.78 -7.79 -10.93
CA ILE A 167 -13.29 -9.13 -11.22
C ILE A 167 -14.18 -9.78 -12.27
N GLU A 168 -13.55 -10.52 -13.16
CA GLU A 168 -14.17 -11.37 -14.16
C GLU A 168 -13.76 -12.81 -13.83
N ILE A 169 -14.74 -13.67 -13.61
CA ILE A 169 -14.49 -15.10 -13.37
C ILE A 169 -14.43 -15.74 -14.76
N LEU A 170 -13.23 -16.16 -15.17
CA LEU A 170 -13.01 -16.77 -16.47
C LEU A 170 -13.19 -18.29 -16.40
N SER A 171 -12.87 -18.89 -15.24
CA SER A 171 -13.17 -20.29 -14.90
C SER A 171 -13.13 -20.49 -13.38
N ASP A 172 -13.32 -21.73 -12.93
CA ASP A 172 -13.18 -22.12 -11.51
C ASP A 172 -11.75 -22.00 -10.96
N VAL A 173 -10.77 -21.80 -11.84
CA VAL A 173 -9.34 -21.69 -11.51
C VAL A 173 -8.68 -20.44 -12.10
N HIS A 174 -9.46 -19.55 -12.72
CA HIS A 174 -8.92 -18.35 -13.36
C HIS A 174 -9.85 -17.17 -13.12
N VAL A 175 -9.33 -16.16 -12.42
CA VAL A 175 -9.98 -14.87 -12.24
C VAL A 175 -9.11 -13.77 -12.83
N ARG A 176 -9.74 -12.89 -13.61
CA ARG A 176 -9.14 -11.63 -14.03
C ARG A 176 -9.60 -10.52 -13.10
N TRP A 177 -8.66 -9.79 -12.56
CA TRP A 177 -8.90 -8.60 -11.75
C TRP A 177 -8.53 -7.35 -12.54
N ILE A 178 -9.43 -6.38 -12.58
CA ILE A 178 -9.27 -5.13 -13.32
C ILE A 178 -9.39 -4.00 -12.33
N GLY A 179 -8.36 -3.15 -12.26
CA GLY A 179 -8.32 -1.99 -11.39
C GLY A 179 -8.23 -0.68 -12.18
N LYS A 180 -8.93 0.35 -11.71
CA LYS A 180 -8.64 1.76 -11.96
C LYS A 180 -8.08 2.33 -10.66
N VAL A 181 -6.78 2.57 -10.62
CA VAL A 181 -6.01 2.77 -9.39
C VAL A 181 -5.10 3.99 -9.49
N GLU A 182 -4.55 4.43 -8.38
CA GLU A 182 -3.55 5.51 -8.32
C GLU A 182 -2.37 5.26 -9.30
N PRO A 183 -1.77 6.32 -9.87
CA PRO A 183 -0.67 6.22 -10.82
C PRO A 183 0.63 5.88 -10.09
N SER A 184 0.81 4.61 -9.74
CA SER A 184 2.00 4.08 -9.08
C SER A 184 2.63 2.96 -9.92
N PRO A 185 3.93 3.06 -10.28
CA PRO A 185 4.61 1.98 -10.98
C PRO A 185 4.80 0.73 -10.11
N PHE A 186 4.54 0.82 -8.80
CA PHE A 186 4.72 -0.25 -7.82
C PHE A 186 3.41 -0.99 -7.47
N PHE A 187 2.31 -0.65 -8.16
CA PHE A 187 0.99 -1.17 -7.80
C PHE A 187 0.88 -2.69 -7.99
N ILE A 188 1.55 -3.23 -9.02
CA ILE A 188 1.57 -4.66 -9.31
C ILE A 188 2.15 -5.45 -8.13
N GLU A 189 3.32 -5.04 -7.64
CA GLU A 189 4.02 -5.65 -6.51
C GLU A 189 3.25 -5.49 -5.20
N THR A 190 2.67 -4.30 -4.99
CA THR A 190 1.79 -4.02 -3.85
C THR A 190 0.62 -4.99 -3.81
N PHE A 191 -0.09 -5.12 -4.93
CA PHE A 191 -1.28 -5.94 -5.01
C PHE A 191 -0.95 -7.44 -4.93
N ARG A 192 0.17 -7.86 -5.54
CA ARG A 192 0.70 -9.23 -5.42
C ARG A 192 1.00 -9.58 -3.95
N GLY A 193 1.62 -8.66 -3.22
CA GLY A 193 1.88 -8.82 -1.78
C GLY A 193 0.58 -9.04 -1.02
N ILE A 194 -0.40 -8.14 -1.15
CA ILE A 194 -1.69 -8.26 -0.45
C ILE A 194 -2.41 -9.58 -0.76
N LEU A 195 -2.46 -9.99 -2.02
CA LEU A 195 -3.07 -11.27 -2.40
C LEU A 195 -2.33 -12.45 -1.78
N THR A 196 -0.99 -12.45 -1.85
CA THR A 196 -0.14 -13.51 -1.28
C THR A 196 -0.37 -13.62 0.22
N GLY A 197 -0.33 -12.51 0.95
CA GLY A 197 -0.56 -12.46 2.39
C GLY A 197 -1.98 -12.86 2.80
N THR A 198 -2.97 -12.48 1.99
CA THR A 198 -4.38 -12.83 2.25
C THR A 198 -4.61 -14.33 2.07
N MET A 199 -4.16 -14.90 0.95
CA MET A 199 -4.37 -16.33 0.65
C MET A 199 -3.60 -17.22 1.62
N SER A 200 -2.33 -16.90 1.90
CA SER A 200 -1.51 -17.70 2.82
C SER A 200 -2.09 -17.72 4.24
N SER A 201 -2.63 -16.59 4.70
CA SER A 201 -3.31 -16.50 6.01
C SER A 201 -4.58 -17.34 6.10
N GLN A 202 -5.17 -17.72 4.96
CA GLN A 202 -6.33 -18.60 4.87
C GLN A 202 -5.96 -20.05 4.56
N GLY A 203 -4.67 -20.40 4.58
CA GLY A 203 -4.19 -21.74 4.23
C GLY A 203 -4.32 -22.07 2.75
N VAL A 204 -4.48 -21.06 1.88
CA VAL A 204 -4.61 -21.22 0.44
C VAL A 204 -3.26 -21.03 -0.23
N ALA A 205 -2.95 -21.88 -1.21
CA ALA A 205 -1.73 -21.80 -1.99
C ALA A 205 -1.62 -20.44 -2.71
N ARG A 206 -0.39 -19.95 -2.86
CA ARG A 206 -0.12 -18.70 -3.58
C ARG A 206 -0.61 -18.83 -5.03
N PRO A 207 -1.43 -17.89 -5.54
CA PRO A 207 -1.87 -17.94 -6.91
C PRO A 207 -0.71 -17.58 -7.82
N ARG A 208 -0.66 -18.18 -9.02
CA ARG A 208 0.15 -17.62 -10.10
C ARG A 208 -0.47 -16.27 -10.46
N PHE A 209 0.39 -15.27 -10.55
CA PHE A 209 0.03 -13.88 -10.73
C PHE A 209 0.71 -13.34 -11.98
N ASP A 210 -0.06 -12.93 -12.98
CA ASP A 210 0.42 -12.19 -14.14
C ASP A 210 -0.24 -10.82 -14.17
N GLY A 211 0.55 -9.77 -13.99
CA GLY A 211 0.04 -8.41 -13.79
C GLY A 211 0.67 -7.44 -14.76
N ARG A 212 -0.15 -6.51 -15.27
CA ARG A 212 0.29 -5.46 -16.19
C ARG A 212 -0.43 -4.14 -15.93
N ILE A 213 0.27 -3.04 -16.21
CA ILE A 213 -0.31 -1.71 -16.30
C ILE A 213 -0.67 -1.48 -17.76
N GLU A 214 -1.93 -1.23 -18.08
CA GLU A 214 -2.42 -1.00 -19.45
C GLU A 214 -2.38 0.49 -19.84
N GLY A 215 -2.02 1.38 -18.90
CA GLY A 215 -1.79 2.80 -19.16
C GLY A 215 -2.70 3.73 -18.33
N PRO A 216 -2.60 5.05 -18.53
CA PRO A 216 -3.38 6.04 -17.79
C PRO A 216 -4.88 5.98 -18.15
N VAL A 217 -5.73 6.30 -17.17
CA VAL A 217 -7.19 6.45 -17.33
C VAL A 217 -7.62 7.76 -16.68
N GLY A 218 -7.82 8.80 -17.49
CA GLY A 218 -8.06 10.15 -16.98
C GLY A 218 -6.81 10.76 -16.34
N ASN A 219 -6.98 11.74 -15.45
CA ASN A 219 -5.88 12.58 -14.98
C ASN A 219 -5.12 12.01 -13.77
N HIS A 220 -5.72 11.09 -13.02
CA HIS A 220 -5.18 10.62 -11.73
C HIS A 220 -5.34 9.11 -11.51
N HIS A 221 -5.55 8.35 -12.59
CA HIS A 221 -5.62 6.91 -12.49
C HIS A 221 -4.85 6.24 -13.60
N GLN A 222 -4.52 4.97 -13.36
CA GLN A 222 -4.07 4.02 -14.36
C GLN A 222 -4.93 2.78 -14.33
N ARG A 223 -5.00 2.09 -15.47
CA ARG A 223 -5.62 0.77 -15.58
C ARG A 223 -4.59 -0.30 -15.28
N VAL A 224 -4.94 -1.19 -14.38
CA VAL A 224 -4.17 -2.40 -14.07
C VAL A 224 -5.02 -3.63 -14.33
N VAL A 225 -4.40 -4.67 -14.86
CA VAL A 225 -5.03 -5.97 -15.04
C VAL A 225 -4.14 -7.06 -14.46
N PHE A 226 -4.75 -7.94 -13.69
CA PHE A 226 -4.11 -9.11 -13.11
C PHE A 226 -4.87 -10.36 -13.52
N ASP A 227 -4.16 -11.34 -14.05
CA ASP A 227 -4.68 -12.68 -14.27
C ASP A 227 -4.17 -13.56 -13.11
N LEU A 228 -5.12 -14.11 -12.34
CA LEU A 228 -4.90 -14.95 -11.17
C LEU A 228 -5.31 -16.38 -11.48
N THR A 229 -4.40 -17.34 -11.29
CA THR A 229 -4.70 -18.76 -11.46
C THR A 229 -4.18 -19.60 -10.29
N TRP A 230 -4.92 -20.63 -9.90
CA TRP A 230 -4.55 -21.58 -8.83
C TRP A 230 -4.69 -23.03 -9.28
#